data_AF-A0A9X1PSR1-F1
#
_entry.id   AF-A0A9X1PSR1-F1
#
_cell.length_a   1.000
_cell.length_b   1.000
_cell.length_c   1.000
_cell.angle_alpha   90.00
_cell.angle_beta   90.00
_cell.angle_gamma   90.00
#
_symmetry.space_group_name_H-M   'P 1'
#
loop_
_entity.id
_entity.type
_entity.pdbx_description
1 polymer ?
#
loop_
_entity_poly.entity_id
_entity_poly.type
_entity_poly.pdbx_seq_one_letter_code
_entity_poly.pdbx_strand_id
1 'polypeptide(L)'
;MKKIEEQLESIEEVLSLVIRKNASIENLIQTATESQNKTLADTVIELKRDLKYNSSSQHLEPYLSEIRQAAASVPKTSEVQHHHHFDLRSKGFIISAAVLLITTGISFAVAISSYTESSRLQESDLKFGIARQLSPALTARVDSIYYEDPNRAKLEMQRREAHELTVREAEELLKQRQNKAKQARELLNKLKKD
;
A
#
# COMPACT_ATOMS: atom_id res chain seq x y z
N MET A 1 -7.32 6.28 -26.31
CA MET A 1 -5.90 6.41 -25.92
C MET A 1 -5.35 7.79 -26.27
N LYS A 2 -5.40 8.25 -27.54
CA LYS A 2 -4.92 9.58 -27.96
C LYS A 2 -5.30 10.78 -27.08
N LYS A 3 -6.56 10.86 -26.63
CA LYS A 3 -7.05 11.97 -25.79
C LYS A 3 -6.44 11.99 -24.38
N ILE A 4 -5.97 10.84 -23.87
CA ILE A 4 -5.35 10.75 -22.54
C ILE A 4 -3.86 11.13 -22.64
N GLU A 5 -3.19 10.75 -23.74
CA GLU A 5 -1.80 11.15 -24.02
C GLU A 5 -1.68 12.66 -24.22
N GLU A 6 -2.56 13.28 -25.01
CA GLU A 6 -2.57 14.74 -25.21
C GLU A 6 -2.83 15.52 -23.91
N GLN A 7 -3.66 14.99 -23.02
CA GLN A 7 -3.86 15.61 -21.71
C GLN A 7 -2.67 15.43 -20.78
N LEU A 8 -1.95 14.31 -20.89
CA LEU A 8 -0.75 14.06 -20.10
C LEU A 8 0.40 14.98 -20.54
N GLU A 9 0.57 15.17 -21.85
CA GLU A 9 1.57 16.06 -22.43
C GLU A 9 1.31 17.54 -22.09
N SER A 10 0.04 17.96 -22.14
CA SER A 10 -0.36 19.31 -21.72
C SER A 10 -0.11 19.55 -20.22
N ILE A 11 -0.33 18.56 -19.38
CA ILE A 11 -0.04 18.63 -17.93
C ILE A 11 1.48 18.70 -17.71
N GLU A 12 2.27 17.92 -18.44
CA GLU A 12 3.73 17.94 -18.36
C GLU A 12 4.30 19.31 -18.75
N GLU A 13 3.78 19.93 -19.82
CA GLU A 13 4.18 21.26 -20.25
C GLU A 13 3.88 22.33 -19.19
N VAL A 14 2.67 22.30 -18.61
CA VAL A 14 2.30 23.22 -17.53
C VAL A 14 3.17 23.02 -16.28
N LEU A 15 3.47 21.78 -15.90
CA LEU A 15 4.36 21.48 -14.79
C LEU A 15 5.79 21.98 -15.06
N SER A 16 6.30 21.79 -16.27
CA SER A 16 7.63 22.28 -16.65
C SER A 16 7.72 23.80 -16.56
N LEU A 17 6.65 24.51 -16.96
CA LEU A 17 6.56 25.96 -16.90
C LEU A 17 6.51 26.45 -15.44
N VAL A 18 5.74 25.78 -14.59
CA VAL A 18 5.65 26.12 -13.16
C VAL A 18 6.98 25.89 -12.46
N ILE A 19 7.67 24.79 -12.75
CA ILE A 19 9.00 24.49 -12.20
C ILE A 19 10.00 25.58 -12.60
N ARG A 20 10.01 25.98 -13.88
CA ARG A 20 10.91 27.03 -14.37
C ARG A 20 10.65 28.39 -13.72
N LYS A 21 9.37 28.74 -13.52
CA LYS A 21 8.99 29.98 -12.82
C LYS A 21 9.38 29.94 -11.34
N ASN A 22 9.20 28.80 -10.67
CA ASN A 22 9.60 28.65 -9.27
C ASN A 22 11.12 28.77 -9.08
N ALA A 23 11.91 28.14 -9.94
CA ALA A 23 13.38 28.28 -9.92
C ALA A 23 13.84 29.73 -10.17
N SER A 24 13.13 30.46 -11.03
CA SER A 24 13.39 31.89 -11.26
C SER A 24 13.07 32.75 -10.04
N ILE A 25 11.98 32.44 -9.33
CA ILE A 25 11.60 33.14 -8.09
C ILE A 25 12.63 32.88 -6.99
N GLU A 26 13.11 31.64 -6.86
CA GLU A 26 14.14 31.26 -5.88
C GLU A 26 15.45 32.03 -6.08
N ASN A 27 15.93 32.13 -7.33
CA ASN A 27 17.11 32.93 -7.66
C ASN A 27 16.92 34.42 -7.34
N LEU A 28 15.73 34.98 -7.57
CA LEU A 28 15.43 36.37 -7.23
C LEU A 28 15.42 36.60 -5.71
N ILE A 29 14.87 35.66 -4.94
CA ILE A 29 14.88 35.71 -3.47
C ILE A 29 16.31 35.62 -2.95
N GLN A 30 17.13 34.71 -3.47
CA GLN A 30 18.53 34.56 -3.07
C GLN A 30 19.33 35.83 -3.38
N THR A 31 19.20 36.37 -4.59
CA THR A 31 19.90 37.59 -5.02
C THR A 31 19.49 38.80 -4.15
N ALA A 32 18.20 38.93 -3.84
CA ALA A 32 17.69 39.99 -2.96
C ALA A 32 18.24 39.84 -1.53
N THR A 33 18.31 38.62 -1.01
CA THR A 33 18.83 38.33 0.35
C THR A 33 20.35 38.59 0.44
N GLU A 34 21.12 38.15 -0.56
CA GLU A 34 22.55 38.40 -0.65
C GLU A 34 22.87 39.89 -0.78
N SER A 35 22.09 40.62 -1.60
CA SER A 35 22.23 42.07 -1.74
C SER A 35 21.95 42.79 -0.42
N GLN A 36 20.90 42.42 0.32
CA GLN A 36 20.58 43.05 1.61
C GLN A 36 21.65 42.78 2.66
N ASN A 37 22.15 41.54 2.75
CA ASN A 37 23.21 41.17 3.69
C ASN A 37 24.52 41.91 3.40
N LYS A 38 24.86 42.10 2.12
CA LYS A 38 26.04 42.86 1.72
C LYS A 38 25.93 44.33 2.13
N THR A 39 24.80 44.98 1.87
CA THR A 39 24.56 46.37 2.28
C THR A 39 24.64 46.53 3.81
N LEU A 40 24.09 45.58 4.57
CA LEU A 40 24.16 45.61 6.03
C LEU A 40 25.61 45.42 6.54
N ALA A 41 26.38 44.54 5.91
CA ALA A 41 27.79 44.33 6.26
C ALA A 41 28.64 45.56 5.95
N ASP A 42 28.43 46.20 4.79
CA ASP A 42 29.18 47.38 4.37
C ASP A 42 28.91 48.58 5.30
N THR A 43 27.66 48.83 5.67
CA THR A 43 27.28 49.90 6.63
C THR A 43 27.84 49.68 8.03
N VAL A 44 27.90 48.42 8.52
CA VAL A 44 28.52 48.10 9.82
C VAL A 44 30.04 48.29 9.78
N ILE A 45 30.69 47.94 8.67
CA ILE A 45 32.14 48.15 8.48
C ILE A 45 32.45 49.65 8.42
N GLU A 46 31.61 50.44 7.75
CA GLU A 46 31.74 51.89 7.65
C GLU A 46 31.55 52.57 9.01
N LEU A 47 30.52 52.19 9.76
CA LEU A 47 30.32 52.62 11.15
C LEU A 47 31.49 52.30 12.06
N LYS A 48 32.04 51.07 11.95
CA LYS A 48 33.22 50.67 12.73
C LYS A 48 34.44 51.52 12.37
N ARG A 49 34.57 51.96 11.12
CA ARG A 49 35.65 52.85 10.67
C ARG A 49 35.45 54.27 11.19
N ASP A 50 34.23 54.80 11.14
CA ASP A 50 33.90 56.15 11.62
C ASP A 50 34.03 56.26 13.14
N LEU A 51 33.54 55.27 13.91
CA LEU A 51 33.72 55.21 15.36
C LEU A 51 35.19 55.13 15.78
N LYS A 52 36.06 54.58 14.94
CA LYS A 52 37.51 54.49 15.22
C LYS A 52 38.22 55.83 15.01
N TYR A 53 37.69 56.73 14.17
CA TYR A 53 38.31 58.00 13.81
C TYR A 53 37.64 59.22 14.44
N ASN A 54 36.33 59.20 14.67
CA ASN A 54 35.57 60.34 15.19
C ASN A 54 34.63 59.89 16.31
N SER A 55 35.01 60.11 17.56
CA SER A 55 34.23 59.75 18.77
C SER A 55 33.07 60.72 19.06
N SER A 56 32.48 61.35 18.04
CA SER A 56 31.38 62.31 18.22
C SER A 56 30.04 61.66 17.90
N SER A 57 29.18 61.57 18.90
CA SER A 57 27.87 60.93 18.86
C SER A 57 26.88 61.54 17.86
N GLN A 58 27.16 62.73 17.32
CA GLN A 58 26.31 63.43 16.35
C GLN A 58 26.30 62.80 14.94
N HIS A 59 27.33 62.03 14.58
CA HIS A 59 27.39 61.38 13.25
C HIS A 59 26.78 59.97 13.23
N LEU A 60 26.38 59.43 14.39
CA LEU A 60 25.86 58.05 14.50
C LEU A 60 24.36 57.94 14.20
N GLU A 61 23.62 59.04 14.34
CA GLU A 61 22.17 59.10 14.13
C GLU A 61 21.73 58.68 12.70
N PRO A 62 22.33 59.18 11.61
CA PRO A 62 21.94 58.78 10.26
C PRO A 62 22.21 57.29 10.00
N TYR A 63 23.38 56.77 10.38
CA TYR A 63 23.71 55.35 10.18
C TYR A 63 22.86 54.41 11.03
N LEU A 64 22.50 54.80 12.26
CA LEU A 64 21.57 54.04 13.10
C LEU A 64 20.18 54.00 12.48
N SER A 65 19.74 55.08 11.83
CA SER A 65 18.47 55.12 11.11
C SER A 65 18.48 54.20 9.88
N GLU A 66 19.60 54.16 9.16
CA GLU A 66 19.78 53.33 7.96
C GLU A 66 19.88 51.83 8.31
N ILE A 67 20.62 51.48 9.37
CA ILE A 67 20.63 50.11 9.92
C ILE A 67 19.24 49.71 10.41
N ARG A 68 18.51 50.60 11.08
CA ARG A 68 17.16 50.31 11.57
C ARG A 68 16.19 50.08 10.40
N GLN A 69 16.32 50.85 9.33
CA GLN A 69 15.50 50.70 8.13
C GLN A 69 15.87 49.42 7.36
N ALA A 70 17.16 49.12 7.21
CA ALA A 70 17.63 47.89 6.60
C ALA A 70 17.21 46.66 7.42
N ALA A 71 17.35 46.68 8.74
CA ALA A 71 16.90 45.62 9.64
C ALA A 71 15.36 45.45 9.65
N ALA A 72 14.61 46.53 9.41
CA ALA A 72 13.15 46.45 9.23
C ALA A 72 12.74 45.88 7.86
N SER A 73 13.59 46.01 6.84
CA SER A 73 13.39 45.46 5.50
C SER A 73 13.80 43.98 5.37
N VAL A 74 14.54 43.45 6.36
CA VAL A 74 14.83 42.02 6.45
C VAL A 74 13.54 41.30 6.85
N PRO A 75 13.03 40.35 6.04
CA PRO A 75 11.82 39.61 6.35
C PRO A 75 11.99 38.86 7.67
N LYS A 76 11.13 39.14 8.66
CA LYS A 76 11.19 38.61 10.04
C LYS A 76 11.00 37.09 10.16
N THR A 77 10.66 36.42 9.06
CA THR A 77 10.47 34.99 9.02
C THR A 77 11.17 34.47 7.78
N SER A 78 12.43 34.06 7.95
CA SER A 78 12.96 32.97 7.14
C SER A 78 12.21 31.73 7.58
N GLU A 79 10.98 31.57 7.08
CA GLU A 79 10.28 30.30 7.17
C GLU A 79 11.02 29.38 6.20
N VAL A 80 12.17 28.86 6.65
CA VAL A 80 12.87 27.79 5.95
C VAL A 80 11.95 26.58 6.08
N GLN A 81 10.97 26.50 5.18
CA GLN A 81 10.28 25.25 4.92
C GLN A 81 11.37 24.30 4.44
N HIS A 82 11.75 23.38 5.33
CA HIS A 82 12.58 22.24 5.00
C HIS A 82 11.84 21.38 3.97
N HIS A 83 11.92 21.77 2.71
CA HIS A 83 11.51 20.91 1.62
C HIS A 83 12.58 19.82 1.52
N HIS A 84 12.20 18.59 1.86
CA HIS A 84 13.01 17.42 1.56
C HIS A 84 12.98 17.23 0.04
N HIS A 85 13.90 17.89 -0.66
CA HIS A 85 14.09 17.67 -2.09
C HIS A 85 14.68 16.27 -2.27
N PHE A 86 13.88 15.35 -2.81
CA PHE A 86 14.41 14.10 -3.34
C PHE A 86 15.16 14.42 -4.64
N ASP A 87 16.48 14.47 -4.53
CA ASP A 87 17.41 14.72 -5.63
C ASP A 87 17.07 13.82 -6.83
N LEU A 88 17.21 14.32 -8.07
CA LEU A 88 16.85 13.58 -9.30
C LEU A 88 17.55 12.20 -9.37
N ARG A 89 18.72 12.08 -8.75
CA ARG A 89 19.46 10.83 -8.59
C ARG A 89 18.79 9.82 -7.64
N SER A 90 18.03 10.29 -6.65
CA SER A 90 17.29 9.47 -5.68
C SER A 90 15.96 8.95 -6.22
N LYS A 91 15.37 9.59 -7.24
CA LYS A 91 14.10 9.16 -7.85
C LYS A 91 14.19 7.75 -8.45
N GLY A 92 15.30 7.43 -9.11
CA GLY A 92 15.56 6.08 -9.63
C GLY A 92 15.67 5.04 -8.51
N PHE A 93 16.27 5.40 -7.38
CA PHE A 93 16.37 4.53 -6.21
C PHE A 93 15.00 4.22 -5.61
N ILE A 94 14.13 5.23 -5.46
CA ILE A 94 12.76 5.07 -4.95
C ILE A 94 11.93 4.18 -5.88
N ILE A 95 12.00 4.41 -7.19
CA ILE A 95 11.31 3.57 -8.18
C ILE A 95 11.85 2.14 -8.11
N SER A 96 13.17 1.95 -8.03
CA SER A 96 13.75 0.61 -7.89
C SER A 96 13.32 -0.09 -6.61
N ALA A 97 13.25 0.63 -5.49
CA ALA A 97 12.81 0.10 -4.20
C ALA A 97 11.33 -0.28 -4.25
N ALA A 98 10.49 0.54 -4.89
CA ALA A 98 9.08 0.22 -5.10
C ALA A 98 8.90 -1.03 -5.97
N VAL A 99 9.61 -1.12 -7.09
CA VAL A 99 9.59 -2.32 -7.95
C VAL A 99 10.08 -3.54 -7.18
N LEU A 100 11.17 -3.43 -6.42
CA LEU A 100 11.73 -4.53 -5.64
C LEU A 100 10.77 -5.01 -4.55
N LEU A 101 10.08 -4.09 -3.86
CA LEU A 101 9.04 -4.42 -2.91
C LEU A 101 7.86 -5.15 -3.57
N ILE A 102 7.40 -4.67 -4.73
CA ILE A 102 6.31 -5.32 -5.48
C ILE A 102 6.73 -6.73 -5.90
N THR A 103 7.92 -6.89 -6.50
CA THR A 103 8.41 -8.20 -6.94
C THR A 103 8.60 -9.17 -5.77
N THR A 104 9.10 -8.69 -4.63
CA THR A 104 9.22 -9.49 -3.41
C THR A 104 7.85 -9.91 -2.90
N GLY A 105 6.88 -8.99 -2.86
CA GLY A 105 5.51 -9.27 -2.45
C GLY A 105 4.84 -10.33 -3.33
N ILE A 106 4.97 -10.20 -4.65
CA ILE A 106 4.46 -11.20 -5.61
C ILE A 106 5.15 -12.55 -5.38
N SER A 107 6.47 -12.56 -5.24
CA SER A 107 7.23 -13.80 -5.01
C SER A 107 6.80 -14.49 -3.71
N PHE A 108 6.59 -13.72 -2.65
CA PHE A 108 6.14 -14.25 -1.36
C PHE A 108 4.71 -14.79 -1.44
N ALA A 109 3.80 -14.09 -2.13
CA ALA A 109 2.45 -14.57 -2.36
C ALA A 109 2.43 -15.88 -3.16
N VAL A 110 3.23 -15.97 -4.23
CA VAL A 110 3.38 -17.20 -5.02
C VAL A 110 3.97 -18.33 -4.18
N ALA A 111 4.99 -18.05 -3.37
CA ALA A 111 5.63 -19.04 -2.50
C ALA A 111 4.64 -19.60 -1.47
N ILE A 112 3.88 -18.73 -0.79
CA ILE A 112 2.84 -19.15 0.16
C ILE A 112 1.78 -19.99 -0.55
N SER A 113 1.21 -19.49 -1.65
CA SER A 113 0.17 -20.19 -2.40
C SER A 113 0.65 -21.57 -2.87
N SER A 114 1.89 -21.65 -3.35
CA SER A 114 2.48 -22.91 -3.80
C SER A 114 2.72 -23.87 -2.64
N TYR A 115 3.18 -23.37 -1.49
CA TYR A 115 3.40 -24.18 -0.31
C TYR A 115 2.08 -24.76 0.24
N THR A 116 1.02 -23.95 0.31
CA THR A 116 -0.29 -24.40 0.76
C THR A 116 -0.88 -25.43 -0.19
N GLU A 117 -0.76 -25.20 -1.50
CA GLU A 117 -1.27 -26.13 -2.51
C GLU A 117 -0.48 -27.44 -2.51
N SER A 118 0.85 -27.36 -2.43
CA SER A 118 1.71 -28.54 -2.37
C SER A 118 1.43 -29.39 -1.14
N SER A 119 1.22 -28.76 0.02
CA SER A 119 0.88 -29.47 1.26
C SER A 119 -0.47 -30.18 1.13
N ARG A 120 -1.46 -29.50 0.55
CA ARG A 120 -2.79 -30.08 0.26
C ARG A 120 -2.70 -31.26 -0.70
N LEU A 121 -1.93 -31.12 -1.78
CA LEU A 121 -1.70 -32.18 -2.76
C LEU A 121 -0.99 -33.37 -2.14
N GLN A 122 0.02 -33.15 -1.28
CA GLN A 122 0.74 -34.21 -0.59
C GLN A 122 -0.17 -35.03 0.34
N GLU A 123 -1.07 -34.35 1.06
CA GLU A 123 -2.06 -35.04 1.90
C GLU A 123 -3.03 -35.89 1.05
N SER A 124 -3.49 -35.34 -0.08
CA SER A 124 -4.38 -36.06 -1.00
C SER A 124 -3.68 -37.28 -1.63
N ASP A 125 -2.42 -37.12 -2.02
CA ASP A 125 -1.62 -38.19 -2.63
C ASP A 125 -1.39 -39.34 -1.64
N LEU A 126 -1.09 -39.03 -0.37
CA LEU A 126 -0.96 -40.05 0.67
C LEU A 126 -2.27 -40.83 0.88
N LYS A 127 -3.40 -40.13 0.99
CA LYS A 127 -4.72 -40.77 1.15
C LYS A 127 -5.06 -41.66 -0.05
N PHE A 128 -4.79 -41.18 -1.26
CA PHE A 128 -5.02 -41.94 -2.49
C PHE A 128 -4.08 -43.15 -2.61
N GLY A 129 -2.82 -43.01 -2.22
CA GLY A 129 -1.86 -44.12 -2.15
C GLY A 129 -2.31 -45.22 -1.19
N ILE A 130 -2.81 -44.85 -0.01
CA ILE A 130 -3.41 -45.79 0.95
C ILE A 130 -4.64 -46.47 0.35
N ALA A 131 -5.55 -45.72 -0.28
CA ALA A 131 -6.74 -46.27 -0.92
C ALA A 131 -6.39 -47.26 -2.04
N ARG A 132 -5.33 -46.99 -2.81
CA ARG A 132 -4.84 -47.87 -3.87
C ARG A 132 -4.29 -49.19 -3.31
N GLN A 133 -3.64 -49.16 -2.15
CA GLN A 133 -3.17 -50.37 -1.47
C GLN A 133 -4.33 -51.19 -0.88
N LEU A 134 -5.32 -50.52 -0.28
CA LEU A 134 -6.48 -51.19 0.33
C LEU A 134 -7.45 -51.75 -0.71
N SER A 135 -7.62 -51.06 -1.84
CA SER A 135 -8.52 -51.48 -2.91
C SER A 135 -7.98 -51.14 -4.31
N PRO A 136 -7.05 -51.95 -4.83
CA PRO A 136 -6.43 -51.70 -6.13
C PRO A 136 -7.44 -51.76 -7.29
N ALA A 137 -8.43 -52.65 -7.23
CA ALA A 137 -9.44 -52.76 -8.28
C ALA A 137 -10.36 -51.53 -8.36
N LEU A 138 -10.76 -50.97 -7.21
CA LEU A 138 -11.60 -49.76 -7.18
C LEU A 138 -10.82 -48.55 -7.68
N THR A 139 -9.59 -48.37 -7.21
CA THR A 139 -8.76 -47.24 -7.62
C THR A 139 -8.38 -47.30 -9.11
N ALA A 140 -8.08 -48.48 -9.66
CA ALA A 140 -7.85 -48.64 -11.10
C ALA A 140 -9.07 -48.24 -11.96
N ARG A 141 -10.29 -48.51 -11.48
CA ARG A 141 -11.52 -48.08 -12.16
C ARG A 141 -11.74 -46.57 -12.06
N VAL A 142 -11.42 -45.98 -10.91
CA VAL A 142 -11.49 -44.52 -10.74
C VAL A 142 -10.48 -43.84 -11.66
N ASP A 143 -9.25 -44.35 -11.72
CA ASP A 143 -8.23 -43.87 -12.65
C ASP A 143 -8.70 -43.98 -14.11
N SER A 144 -9.29 -45.12 -14.51
CA SER A 144 -9.77 -45.28 -15.88
C SER A 144 -10.85 -44.26 -16.24
N ILE A 145 -11.79 -44.00 -15.33
CA ILE A 145 -12.85 -42.98 -15.54
C ILE A 145 -12.23 -41.59 -15.67
N TYR A 146 -11.24 -41.26 -14.82
CA TYR A 146 -10.58 -39.96 -14.85
C TYR A 146 -9.77 -39.76 -16.16
N TYR A 147 -9.01 -40.75 -16.60
CA TYR A 147 -8.21 -40.66 -17.82
C TYR A 147 -9.04 -40.69 -19.10
N GLU A 148 -10.22 -41.32 -19.08
CA GLU A 148 -11.13 -41.35 -20.21
C GLU A 148 -11.79 -39.97 -20.43
N ASP A 149 -12.34 -39.36 -19.37
CA ASP A 149 -12.91 -38.01 -19.44
C ASP A 149 -12.85 -37.30 -18.08
N PRO A 150 -11.84 -36.43 -17.85
CA PRO A 150 -11.67 -35.73 -16.59
C PRO A 150 -12.84 -34.79 -16.25
N ASN A 151 -13.44 -34.18 -17.27
CA ASN A 151 -14.50 -33.19 -17.08
C ASN A 151 -15.80 -33.88 -16.65
N ARG A 152 -16.12 -34.99 -17.31
CA ARG A 152 -17.27 -35.81 -16.96
C ARG A 152 -17.09 -36.49 -15.60
N ALA A 153 -15.88 -36.98 -15.30
CA ALA A 153 -15.56 -37.54 -13.99
C ALA A 153 -15.80 -36.52 -12.86
N LYS A 154 -15.35 -35.27 -13.04
CA LYS A 154 -15.58 -34.19 -12.09
C LYS A 154 -17.06 -33.88 -11.90
N LEU A 155 -17.83 -33.79 -12.99
CA LEU A 155 -19.26 -33.51 -12.92
C LEU A 155 -20.02 -34.63 -12.21
N GLU A 156 -19.69 -35.88 -12.50
CA GLU A 156 -20.33 -37.04 -11.87
C GLU A 156 -20.00 -37.12 -10.38
N MET A 157 -18.76 -36.84 -9.99
CA MET A 157 -18.33 -36.73 -8.59
C MET A 157 -19.17 -35.67 -7.86
N GLN A 158 -19.24 -34.44 -8.39
CA GLN A 158 -20.03 -33.37 -7.78
C GLN A 158 -21.51 -33.72 -7.63
N ARG A 159 -22.08 -34.40 -8.64
CA ARG A 159 -23.48 -34.85 -8.59
C ARG A 159 -23.70 -35.88 -7.49
N ARG A 160 -22.78 -36.83 -7.33
CA ARG A 160 -22.86 -37.88 -6.30
C ARG A 160 -22.69 -37.29 -4.91
N GLU A 161 -21.71 -36.40 -4.72
CA GLU A 161 -21.50 -35.69 -3.44
C GLU A 161 -22.73 -34.86 -3.04
N ALA A 162 -23.30 -34.11 -3.99
CA ALA A 162 -24.53 -33.34 -3.74
C ALA A 162 -25.71 -34.26 -3.36
N HIS A 163 -25.85 -35.39 -4.04
CA HIS A 163 -26.89 -36.35 -3.72
C HIS A 163 -26.69 -36.96 -2.32
N GLU A 164 -25.48 -37.37 -1.98
CA GLU A 164 -25.16 -37.96 -0.68
C GLU A 164 -25.42 -36.97 0.47
N LEU A 165 -25.09 -35.69 0.28
CA LEU A 165 -25.44 -34.62 1.23
C LEU A 165 -26.95 -34.52 1.43
N THR A 166 -27.75 -34.49 0.35
CA THR A 166 -29.21 -34.42 0.47
C THR A 166 -29.82 -35.62 1.17
N VAL A 167 -29.28 -36.82 0.92
CA VAL A 167 -29.73 -38.04 1.59
C VAL A 167 -29.39 -37.98 3.07
N ARG A 168 -28.17 -37.57 3.41
CA ARG A 168 -27.73 -37.44 4.80
C ARG A 168 -28.57 -36.44 5.59
N GLU A 169 -28.87 -35.28 5.01
CA GLU A 169 -29.75 -34.28 5.61
C GLU A 169 -31.18 -34.83 5.81
N ALA A 170 -31.71 -35.57 4.83
CA ALA A 170 -33.01 -36.20 4.95
C ALA A 170 -33.04 -37.28 6.05
N GLU A 171 -31.98 -38.08 6.18
CA GLU A 171 -31.83 -39.07 7.24
C GLU A 171 -31.75 -38.42 8.63
N GLU A 172 -30.98 -37.35 8.77
CA GLU A 172 -30.89 -36.58 10.03
C GLU A 172 -32.24 -35.97 10.40
N LEU A 173 -32.96 -35.40 9.43
CA LEU A 173 -34.30 -34.86 9.65
C LEU A 173 -35.29 -35.94 10.08
N LEU A 174 -35.26 -37.12 9.42
CA LEU A 174 -36.08 -38.26 9.79
C LEU A 174 -35.78 -38.73 11.21
N LYS A 175 -34.51 -38.83 11.57
CA LYS A 175 -34.06 -39.23 12.92
C LYS A 175 -34.55 -38.23 13.98
N GLN A 176 -34.46 -36.93 13.70
CA GLN A 176 -35.00 -35.90 14.58
C GLN A 176 -36.52 -36.00 14.73
N ARG A 177 -37.26 -36.20 13.63
CA ARG A 177 -38.72 -36.36 13.67
C ARG A 177 -39.15 -37.60 14.44
N GLN A 178 -38.45 -38.72 14.26
CA GLN A 178 -38.70 -39.94 15.03
C GLN A 178 -38.46 -39.72 16.53
N ASN A 179 -37.39 -39.02 16.91
CA ASN A 179 -37.11 -38.72 18.31
C ASN A 179 -38.19 -37.83 18.93
N LYS A 180 -38.63 -36.77 18.23
CA LYS A 180 -39.73 -35.91 18.67
C LYS A 180 -41.05 -36.69 18.81
N ALA A 181 -41.35 -37.57 17.86
CA ALA A 181 -42.55 -38.41 17.91
C ALA A 181 -42.52 -39.41 19.09
N LYS A 182 -41.36 -39.98 19.42
CA LYS A 182 -41.18 -40.82 20.61
C LYS A 182 -41.42 -40.02 21.89
N GLN A 183 -40.80 -38.84 22.02
CA GLN A 183 -40.99 -37.96 23.18
C GLN A 183 -42.45 -37.54 23.37
N ALA A 184 -43.15 -37.17 22.28
CA ALA A 184 -44.57 -36.83 22.34
C ALA A 184 -45.46 -38.01 22.78
N ARG A 185 -45.15 -39.24 22.32
CA ARG A 185 -45.85 -40.47 22.77
C ARG A 185 -45.60 -40.75 24.25
N GLU A 186 -44.37 -40.59 24.73
CA GLU A 186 -44.05 -40.76 26.14
C GLU A 186 -44.79 -39.76 27.02
N LEU A 187 -44.87 -38.49 26.61
CA LEU A 187 -45.66 -37.47 27.31
C LEU A 187 -47.15 -37.82 27.36
N LEU A 188 -47.73 -38.25 26.24
CA LEU A 188 -49.14 -38.63 26.16
C LEU A 188 -49.45 -39.82 27.07
N ASN A 189 -48.57 -40.82 27.13
CA ASN A 189 -48.71 -41.97 28.02
C ASN A 189 -48.60 -41.60 29.50
N LYS A 190 -47.79 -40.59 29.87
CA LYS A 190 -47.75 -40.06 31.24
C LYS A 190 -49.08 -39.39 31.60
N LEU A 191 -49.60 -38.53 30.73
CA LEU A 191 -50.87 -37.81 30.94
C LEU A 191 -52.11 -38.72 31.02
N LYS A 192 -52.05 -39.94 30.46
CA LYS A 192 -53.15 -40.93 30.53
C LYS A 192 -53.14 -41.79 31.79
N LYS A 193 -52.07 -41.76 32.58
CA LYS A 193 -51.93 -42.54 33.82
C LYS A 193 -52.35 -41.75 35.06
N ASP A 194 -52.53 -40.44 34.94
CA ASP A 194 -53.17 -39.57 35.92
C ASP A 194 -54.68 -39.51 35.67
#